data_AF-A0AAV6ZAQ6-F1
#
_entry.id   AF-A0AAV6ZAQ6-F1
#
_cell.length_a   1.000
_cell.length_b   1.000
_cell.length_c   1.000
_cell.angle_alpha   90.00
_cell.angle_beta   90.00
_cell.angle_gamma   90.00
#
_symmetry.space_group_name_H-M   'P 1'
#
loop_
_entity.id
_entity.type
_entity.pdbx_description
1 polymer ?
#
loop_
_entity_poly.entity_id
_entity_poly.type
_entity_poly.pdbx_seq_one_letter_code
_entity_poly.pdbx_strand_id
1 'polypeptide(L)'
;MFIFFTVPCGDLGPPNGLSCPACYDNNSMDGCTPDGRVQCRAGETECVKFRGLVQFADASTKMISLQGCITKGGCNYGFAALPGARPLDQRELTCLPATAS
;
A
#
# COMPACT_ATOMS: atom_id res chain seq x y z
N MET A 1 -22.68 0.19 -13.23
CA MET A 1 -22.75 -0.13 -11.79
C MET A 1 -21.33 -0.42 -11.33
N PHE A 2 -20.65 0.58 -10.77
CA PHE A 2 -19.25 0.45 -10.33
C PHE A 2 -19.26 0.22 -8.82
N ILE A 3 -18.90 -0.99 -8.41
CA ILE A 3 -18.81 -1.35 -6.99
C ILE A 3 -17.50 -0.75 -6.49
N PHE A 4 -17.56 0.39 -5.81
CA PHE A 4 -16.47 0.86 -4.97
C PHE A 4 -16.35 -0.13 -3.81
N PHE A 5 -15.36 -1.02 -3.85
CA PHE A 5 -15.02 -1.82 -2.68
C PHE A 5 -14.30 -0.91 -1.69
N THR A 6 -15.05 -0.14 -0.91
CA THR A 6 -14.55 0.34 0.38
C THR A 6 -14.46 -0.90 1.27
N VAL A 7 -13.30 -1.55 1.30
CA VAL A 7 -13.06 -2.64 2.24
C VAL A 7 -12.86 -1.98 3.61
N PRO A 8 -13.81 -2.11 4.56
CA PRO A 8 -13.56 -1.59 5.89
C PRO A 8 -12.34 -2.31 6.45
N CYS A 9 -11.41 -1.60 7.09
CA CYS A 9 -10.20 -2.22 7.65
C CYS A 9 -10.51 -3.33 8.68
N GLY A 10 -11.76 -3.40 9.18
CA GLY A 10 -12.26 -4.49 10.02
C GLY A 10 -12.44 -5.84 9.31
N ASP A 11 -12.58 -5.85 7.97
CA ASP A 11 -12.72 -7.08 7.16
C ASP A 11 -11.38 -7.70 6.77
N LEU A 12 -10.26 -7.01 7.05
CA LEU A 12 -8.89 -7.49 6.75
C LEU A 12 -8.43 -8.63 7.67
N GLY A 13 -9.30 -9.12 8.55
CA GLY A 13 -9.00 -10.16 9.54
C GLY A 13 -8.30 -9.65 10.79
N PRO A 14 -8.02 -10.55 11.76
CA PRO A 14 -7.36 -10.18 13.01
C PRO A 14 -5.90 -9.75 12.79
N PRO A 15 -5.33 -8.95 13.70
CA PRO A 15 -3.90 -8.66 13.68
C PRO A 15 -3.10 -9.95 13.81
N ASN A 16 -2.03 -10.09 13.02
CA ASN A 16 -1.22 -11.31 12.95
C ASN A 16 0.07 -11.24 13.78
N GLY A 17 0.25 -10.18 14.58
CA GLY A 17 1.42 -9.96 15.42
C GLY A 17 2.63 -9.39 14.68
N LEU A 18 2.50 -9.04 13.40
CA LEU A 18 3.53 -8.33 12.64
C LEU A 18 3.20 -6.84 12.53
N SER A 19 4.23 -6.01 12.35
CA SER A 19 4.08 -4.57 12.11
C SER A 19 5.06 -4.03 11.09
N CYS A 20 4.60 -2.98 10.40
CA CYS A 20 5.37 -2.24 9.41
C CYS A 20 5.33 -0.74 9.70
N PRO A 21 6.40 0.00 9.36
CA PRO A 21 6.31 1.45 9.30
C PRO A 21 5.19 1.84 8.35
N ALA A 22 4.39 2.82 8.74
CA ALA A 22 3.23 3.26 7.97
C ALA A 22 3.30 4.76 7.70
N CYS A 23 3.08 5.13 6.45
CA CYS A 23 2.85 6.50 6.04
C CYS A 23 2.11 6.54 4.72
N TYR A 24 1.43 7.64 4.45
CA TYR A 24 0.72 7.87 3.20
C TYR A 24 0.75 9.35 2.86
N ASP A 25 1.17 9.65 1.64
CA ASP A 25 1.11 10.97 1.02
C ASP A 25 0.58 10.81 -0.40
N ASN A 26 -0.36 11.68 -0.81
CA ASN A 26 -1.02 11.62 -2.12
C ASN A 26 -0.75 12.83 -3.01
N ASN A 27 0.24 13.65 -2.65
CA ASN A 27 0.68 14.81 -3.40
C ASN A 27 2.20 14.86 -3.64
N SER A 28 2.96 13.84 -3.19
CA SER A 28 4.42 13.77 -3.36
C SER A 28 4.92 12.38 -3.77
N MET A 29 5.99 12.36 -4.57
CA MET A 29 6.78 11.16 -4.86
C MET A 29 8.15 11.16 -4.15
N ASP A 30 8.45 12.18 -3.33
CA ASP A 30 9.71 12.29 -2.58
C ASP A 30 9.76 11.32 -1.39
N GLY A 31 8.66 10.61 -1.16
CA GLY A 31 8.47 9.70 -0.04
C GLY A 31 7.65 10.31 1.08
N CYS A 32 7.31 9.44 2.04
CA CYS A 32 6.73 9.85 3.30
C CYS A 32 7.58 9.32 4.45
N THR A 33 7.61 10.08 5.55
CA THR A 33 8.25 9.68 6.81
C THR A 33 7.21 8.97 7.67
N PRO A 34 7.48 7.76 8.16
CA PRO A 34 6.56 7.07 9.06
C PRO A 34 6.64 7.65 10.48
N ASP A 35 5.52 8.22 10.96
CA ASP A 35 5.36 8.66 12.35
C ASP A 35 5.00 7.50 13.31
N GLY A 36 4.82 6.29 12.77
CA GLY A 36 4.47 5.12 13.55
C GLY A 36 4.51 3.81 12.78
N ARG A 37 4.06 2.75 13.45
CA ARG A 37 3.92 1.41 12.87
C ARG A 37 2.46 1.00 12.86
N VAL A 38 2.05 0.29 11.82
CA VAL A 38 0.73 -0.32 11.71
C VAL A 38 0.83 -1.83 11.97
N GLN A 39 -0.13 -2.40 12.68
CA GLN A 39 -0.25 -3.85 12.84
C GLN A 39 -0.79 -4.46 11.54
N CYS A 40 -0.04 -5.42 11.01
CA CYS A 40 -0.46 -6.19 9.85
C CYS A 40 -1.58 -7.17 10.23
N ARG A 41 -2.46 -7.47 9.28
CA ARG A 41 -3.65 -8.28 9.48
C ARG A 41 -3.65 -9.50 8.59
N ALA A 42 -4.31 -10.56 9.06
CA ALA A 42 -4.46 -11.83 8.35
C ALA A 42 -3.14 -12.32 7.69
N GLY A 43 -3.10 -12.37 6.36
CA GLY A 43 -1.96 -12.88 5.58
C GLY A 43 -0.91 -11.83 5.19
N GLU A 44 -0.96 -10.62 5.73
CA GLU A 44 0.02 -9.58 5.46
C GLU A 44 1.33 -9.85 6.20
N THR A 45 2.37 -10.28 5.50
CA THR A 45 3.65 -10.70 6.10
C THR A 45 4.84 -9.87 5.63
N GLU A 46 4.62 -8.89 4.76
CA GLU A 46 5.65 -8.03 4.20
C GLU A 46 5.29 -6.56 4.40
N CYS A 47 6.30 -5.70 4.49
CA CYS A 47 6.18 -4.27 4.46
C CYS A 47 6.42 -3.77 3.04
N VAL A 48 5.48 -3.00 2.50
CA VAL A 48 5.63 -2.33 1.20
C VAL A 48 6.11 -0.91 1.40
N LYS A 49 6.96 -0.45 0.48
CA LYS A 49 7.26 0.96 0.27
C LYS A 49 7.08 1.28 -1.20
N PHE A 50 6.19 2.21 -1.51
CA PHE A 50 5.86 2.60 -2.87
C PHE A 50 5.96 4.11 -3.06
N ARG A 51 6.50 4.53 -4.22
CA ARG A 51 6.50 5.91 -4.68
C ARG A 51 6.25 5.96 -6.18
N GLY A 52 5.27 6.73 -6.61
CA GLY A 52 4.97 6.85 -8.03
C GLY A 52 3.78 7.73 -8.35
N LEU A 53 3.55 7.93 -9.65
CA LEU A 53 2.39 8.60 -10.20
C LEU A 53 1.36 7.54 -10.58
N VAL A 54 0.15 7.64 -10.03
CA VAL A 54 -0.92 6.66 -10.26
C VAL A 54 -2.14 7.39 -10.83
N GLN A 55 -2.66 6.88 -11.94
CA GLN A 55 -3.95 7.27 -12.49
C GLN A 55 -5.04 6.36 -11.93
N PHE A 56 -6.08 6.94 -11.35
CA PHE A 56 -7.23 6.22 -10.81
C PHE A 56 -8.37 6.18 -11.83
N ALA A 57 -9.34 5.29 -11.59
CA ALA A 57 -10.49 5.07 -12.46
C ALA A 57 -11.39 6.30 -12.65
N ASP A 58 -11.35 7.27 -11.73
CA ASP A 58 -12.01 8.57 -11.85
C ASP A 58 -11.23 9.57 -12.74
N ALA A 59 -10.22 9.08 -13.46
CA ALA A 59 -9.27 9.84 -14.27
C ALA A 59 -8.40 10.83 -13.47
N SER A 60 -8.46 10.79 -12.14
CA SER A 60 -7.56 11.58 -11.30
C SER A 60 -6.15 10.97 -11.31
N THR A 61 -5.13 11.83 -11.38
CA THR A 61 -3.75 11.41 -11.28
C THR A 61 -3.18 11.93 -9.97
N LYS A 62 -2.57 11.06 -9.18
CA LYS A 62 -1.96 11.41 -7.88
C LYS A 62 -0.53 10.94 -7.80
N MET A 63 0.29 11.75 -7.14
CA MET A 63 1.63 11.35 -6.71
C MET A 63 1.47 10.64 -5.38
N ILE A 64 1.71 9.34 -5.35
CA ILE A 64 1.51 8.52 -4.17
C ILE A 64 2.88 8.14 -3.60
N SER A 65 3.06 8.39 -2.31
CA SER A 65 4.11 7.80 -1.49
C SER A 65 3.48 7.08 -0.33
N LEU A 66 3.76 5.79 -0.15
CA LEU A 66 3.22 5.04 0.98
C LEU A 66 4.15 3.97 1.52
N GLN A 67 3.95 3.68 2.80
CA GLN A 67 4.51 2.55 3.52
C GLN A 67 3.38 1.85 4.28
N GLY A 68 3.42 0.52 4.34
CA GLY A 68 2.40 -0.24 5.06
C GLY A 68 2.61 -1.74 4.95
N CYS A 69 1.59 -2.50 5.33
CA CYS A 69 1.59 -3.97 5.22
C CYS A 69 1.11 -4.41 3.84
N ILE A 70 1.64 -5.55 3.37
CA ILE A 70 1.22 -6.21 2.14
C ILE A 70 1.34 -7.73 2.31
N THR A 71 0.54 -8.46 1.54
CA THR A 71 0.64 -9.92 1.46
C THR A 71 1.92 -10.34 0.75
N LYS A 72 2.41 -11.54 1.10
CA LYS A 72 3.64 -12.08 0.51
C LYS A 72 3.57 -12.09 -1.02
N GLY A 73 4.59 -11.51 -1.66
CA GLY A 73 4.67 -11.42 -3.11
C GLY A 73 3.83 -10.31 -3.73
N GLY A 74 3.23 -9.42 -2.92
CA GLY A 74 2.48 -8.27 -3.42
C GLY A 74 3.32 -7.33 -4.28
N CYS A 75 4.63 -7.19 -4.00
CA CYS A 75 5.53 -6.42 -4.86
C CYS A 75 5.78 -7.05 -6.24
N ASN A 76 5.50 -8.35 -6.46
CA ASN A 76 5.60 -8.93 -7.80
C ASN A 76 4.50 -8.42 -8.73
N TYR A 77 3.35 -8.04 -8.16
CA TYR A 77 2.20 -7.55 -8.91
C TYR A 77 2.11 -6.02 -8.88
N GLY A 78 2.60 -5.40 -7.80
CA GLY A 78 2.69 -3.95 -7.62
C GLY A 78 1.33 -3.23 -7.63
N PHE A 79 1.36 -1.91 -7.83
CA PHE A 79 0.14 -1.08 -7.88
C PHE A 79 -0.75 -1.37 -9.10
N ALA A 80 -0.23 -2.07 -10.11
CA ALA A 80 -1.00 -2.48 -11.28
C ALA A 80 -2.05 -3.56 -10.97
N ALA A 81 -1.90 -4.29 -9.85
CA ALA A 81 -2.88 -5.28 -9.40
C ALA A 81 -4.13 -4.66 -8.76
N LEU A 82 -4.07 -3.38 -8.40
CA LEU A 82 -5.19 -2.69 -7.76
C LEU A 82 -6.23 -2.32 -8.84
N PRO A 83 -7.47 -2.84 -8.73
CA PRO A 83 -8.50 -2.53 -9.70
C PRO A 83 -8.79 -1.02 -9.69
N GLY A 84 -8.74 -0.42 -10.87
CA GLY A 84 -8.96 1.02 -11.03
C GLY A 84 -7.75 1.89 -10.66
N ALA A 85 -6.55 1.30 -10.50
CA ALA A 85 -5.30 2.04 -10.38
C ALA A 85 -4.34 1.64 -11.51
N ARG A 86 -3.78 2.63 -12.19
CA ARG A 86 -2.79 2.45 -13.25
C ARG A 86 -1.53 3.25 -12.91
N PRO A 87 -0.41 2.61 -12.57
CA PRO A 87 0.85 3.34 -12.40
C PRO A 87 1.29 3.93 -13.74
N LEU A 88 1.45 5.24 -13.78
CA LEU A 88 1.99 6.00 -14.92
C LEU A 88 3.50 6.15 -14.81
N ASP A 89 4.02 6.31 -13.59
CA ASP A 89 5.44 6.40 -13.27
C ASP A 89 5.69 5.70 -11.93
N GLN A 90 6.65 4.80 -11.86
CA GLN A 90 7.00 4.09 -10.63
C GLN A 90 8.47 4.36 -10.29
N ARG A 91 8.69 5.05 -9.18
CA ARG A 91 10.03 5.39 -8.69
C ARG A 91 10.56 4.34 -7.71
N GLU A 92 9.68 3.82 -6.87
CA GLU A 92 10.04 2.85 -5.85
C GLU A 92 8.90 1.85 -5.66
N LEU A 93 9.24 0.57 -5.61
CA LEU A 93 8.37 -0.50 -5.14
C LEU A 93 9.27 -1.56 -4.49
N THR A 94 9.31 -1.54 -3.16
CA THR A 94 10.17 -2.44 -2.38
C THR A 94 9.34 -3.16 -1.34
N CYS A 95 9.57 -4.46 -1.21
CA CYS A 95 9.00 -5.28 -0.14
C CYS A 95 10.12 -5.78 0.78
N LEU A 96 9.89 -5.68 2.08
CA LEU A 96 10.76 -6.20 3.13
C LEU A 96 9.94 -7.11 4.05
N PRO A 97 10.53 -8.11 4.71
CA PRO A 97 9.80 -8.90 5.68
C PRO A 97 9.29 -8.03 6.82
N ALA A 98 8.04 -8.24 7.24
CA ALA A 98 7.47 -7.54 8.38
C ALA A 98 8.13 -7.99 9.69
N THR A 99 8.16 -7.09 10.68
CA THR A 99 8.80 -7.36 11.98
C THR A 99 7.74 -7.75 13.00
N ALA A 100 8.09 -8.58 13.98
CA ALA A 100 7.21 -8.82 15.12
C ALA A 100 6.88 -7.49 15.82
N SER A 101 5.61 -7.32 16.17
CA SER A 101 5.05 -6.09 16.75
C SER A 101 5.08 -6.07 18.27
#